data_AF-E3FG91-F1
#
_entry.id   AF-E3FG91-F1
#
_cell.length_a   1.000
_cell.length_b   1.000
_cell.length_c   1.000
_cell.angle_alpha   90.00
_cell.angle_beta   90.00
_cell.angle_gamma   90.00
#
_symmetry.space_group_name_H-M   'P 1'
#
loop_
_entity.id
_entity.type
_entity.pdbx_description
1 polymer ?
#
loop_
_entity_poly.entity_id
_entity_poly.type
_entity_poly.pdbx_seq_one_letter_code
_entity_poly.pdbx_strand_id
1 'polypeptide(L)'
;MPKVTIEVPEGFEEVVKQLEQTLQRAQKGVEGAKAGDLEAWDAAWQSVNEGVEESERQLKRRLLRVLDVDAPQVCINGKLHKRVGRYEARYKTRQGPVEVERSLYREVGVRNGPTVDVVGLRAGAVEDGWLPETAQAMAHLMACGTSREADSTAQALGRLPYSRSSFERVGHAVGALYGSQRPRVEAALASAWPVPQQAQSVSVSLDRVSVPMEEPRPRPRGHPKAKAPKRPATRAFRMAYVGTVTLHDKEGQALKSLRYGRMPRATRNC
;
A
#
# COMPACT_ATOMS: atom_id res chain seq x y z
N MET A 1 -31.48 2.20 -28.32
CA MET A 1 -30.10 2.43 -27.84
C MET A 1 -29.33 3.13 -28.95
N PRO A 2 -28.61 4.23 -28.70
CA PRO A 2 -27.72 4.80 -29.72
C PRO A 2 -26.67 3.75 -30.09
N LYS A 3 -26.46 3.53 -31.40
CA LYS A 3 -25.46 2.57 -31.88
C LYS A 3 -24.08 3.22 -31.80
N VAL A 4 -23.33 2.89 -30.76
CA VAL A 4 -21.93 3.30 -30.60
C VAL A 4 -21.04 2.18 -31.12
N THR A 5 -20.16 2.49 -32.07
CA THR A 5 -19.13 1.56 -32.55
C THR A 5 -17.79 2.02 -32.00
N ILE A 6 -17.06 1.12 -31.35
CA ILE A 6 -15.72 1.37 -30.82
C ILE A 6 -14.74 0.37 -31.41
N GLU A 7 -13.56 0.85 -31.79
CA GLU A 7 -12.43 -0.01 -32.14
C GLU A 7 -11.76 -0.46 -30.84
N VAL A 8 -11.64 -1.77 -30.66
CA VAL A 8 -11.10 -2.38 -29.43
C VAL A 8 -9.73 -2.98 -29.76
N PRO A 9 -8.66 -2.59 -29.06
CA PRO A 9 -7.36 -3.21 -29.25
C PRO A 9 -7.40 -4.72 -28.97
N GLU A 10 -6.59 -5.47 -29.70
CA GLU A 10 -6.54 -6.93 -29.57
C GLU A 10 -6.33 -7.35 -28.11
N GLY A 11 -7.14 -8.31 -27.68
CA GLY A 11 -7.17 -8.82 -26.34
C GLY A 11 -8.14 -8.07 -25.43
N PHE A 12 -8.58 -6.83 -25.69
CA PHE A 12 -9.46 -6.11 -24.75
C PHE A 12 -10.95 -6.48 -24.86
N GLU A 13 -11.30 -7.49 -25.66
CA GLU A 13 -12.68 -7.86 -25.99
C GLU A 13 -13.47 -8.28 -24.74
N GLU A 14 -12.85 -9.09 -23.87
CA GLU A 14 -13.47 -9.53 -22.61
C GLU A 14 -13.76 -8.36 -21.67
N VAL A 15 -12.83 -7.39 -21.58
CA VAL A 15 -12.99 -6.21 -20.72
C VAL A 15 -14.11 -5.33 -21.26
N VAL A 16 -14.17 -5.12 -22.58
CA VAL A 16 -15.24 -4.33 -23.21
C VAL A 16 -16.60 -4.99 -23.00
N LYS A 17 -16.68 -6.31 -23.17
CA LYS A 17 -17.92 -7.07 -22.89
C LYS A 17 -18.34 -6.92 -21.42
N GLN A 18 -17.41 -6.94 -20.49
CA GLN A 18 -17.69 -6.72 -19.06
C GLN A 18 -18.18 -5.30 -18.77
N LEU A 19 -17.58 -4.28 -19.41
CA LEU A 19 -18.02 -2.90 -19.29
C LEU A 19 -19.43 -2.71 -19.88
N GLU A 20 -19.73 -3.34 -21.02
CA GLU A 20 -21.07 -3.33 -21.60
C GLU A 20 -22.11 -3.95 -20.65
N GLN A 21 -21.81 -5.10 -20.05
CA GLN A 21 -22.67 -5.70 -19.03
C GLN A 21 -22.85 -4.79 -17.80
N THR A 22 -21.80 -4.06 -17.42
CA THR A 22 -21.85 -3.09 -16.32
C THR A 22 -22.79 -1.92 -16.64
N LEU A 23 -22.77 -1.43 -17.88
CA LEU A 23 -23.72 -0.40 -18.36
C LEU A 23 -25.17 -0.93 -18.38
N GLN A 24 -25.38 -2.19 -18.76
CA GLN A 24 -26.71 -2.81 -18.71
C GLN A 24 -27.24 -2.91 -17.27
N ARG A 25 -26.38 -3.19 -16.27
CA ARG A 25 -26.74 -3.16 -14.85
C ARG A 25 -27.14 -1.75 -14.39
N ALA A 26 -26.37 -0.74 -14.80
CA ALA A 26 -26.69 0.66 -14.50
C ALA A 26 -28.06 1.07 -15.09
N GLN A 27 -28.37 0.64 -16.32
CA GLN A 27 -29.65 0.92 -16.97
C GLN A 27 -30.84 0.36 -16.17
N LYS A 28 -30.72 -0.88 -15.64
CA LYS A 28 -31.76 -1.45 -14.77
C LYS A 28 -31.96 -0.62 -13.50
N GLY A 29 -30.88 -0.10 -12.90
CA GLY A 29 -30.97 0.79 -11.75
C GLY A 29 -31.67 2.11 -12.04
N VAL A 30 -31.46 2.68 -13.23
CA VAL A 30 -32.18 3.88 -13.69
C VAL A 30 -33.68 3.61 -13.82
N GLU A 31 -34.06 2.43 -14.31
CA GLU A 31 -35.46 2.03 -14.43
C GLU A 31 -36.11 1.81 -13.04
N GLY A 32 -35.41 1.17 -12.11
CA GLY A 32 -35.86 1.01 -10.72
C GLY A 32 -36.07 2.34 -9.99
N ALA A 33 -35.11 3.27 -10.11
CA ALA A 33 -35.22 4.60 -9.52
C ALA A 33 -36.43 5.40 -10.06
N LYS A 34 -36.71 5.29 -11.36
CA LYS A 34 -37.91 5.91 -11.96
C LYS A 34 -39.21 5.35 -11.40
N ALA A 35 -39.22 4.10 -10.94
CA ALA A 35 -40.36 3.47 -10.30
C ALA A 35 -40.47 3.78 -8.80
N GLY A 36 -39.54 4.56 -8.23
CA GLY A 36 -39.48 4.86 -6.79
C GLY A 36 -38.93 3.73 -5.93
N ASP A 37 -38.33 2.71 -6.54
CA ASP A 37 -37.74 1.57 -5.84
C ASP A 37 -36.27 1.85 -5.49
N LEU A 38 -36.05 2.33 -4.27
CA LEU A 38 -34.72 2.68 -3.76
C LEU A 38 -33.85 1.45 -3.45
N GLU A 39 -34.46 0.32 -3.06
CA GLU A 39 -33.72 -0.93 -2.81
C GLU A 39 -33.17 -1.48 -4.13
N ALA A 40 -33.97 -1.46 -5.20
CA ALA A 40 -33.52 -1.84 -6.54
C ALA A 40 -32.44 -0.88 -7.07
N TRP A 41 -32.51 0.41 -6.74
CA TRP A 41 -31.46 1.38 -7.09
C TRP A 41 -30.14 1.06 -6.39
N ASP A 42 -30.15 0.82 -5.08
CA ASP A 42 -28.95 0.47 -4.30
C ASP A 42 -28.32 -0.84 -4.78
N ALA A 43 -29.14 -1.87 -5.00
CA ALA A 43 -28.67 -3.15 -5.52
C ALA A 43 -28.04 -3.02 -6.92
N ALA A 44 -28.65 -2.21 -7.80
CA ALA A 44 -28.07 -1.94 -9.11
C ALA A 44 -26.74 -1.19 -9.01
N TRP A 45 -26.62 -0.21 -8.10
CA TRP A 45 -25.38 0.52 -7.88
C TRP A 45 -24.26 -0.36 -7.33
N GLN A 46 -24.55 -1.26 -6.38
CA GLN A 46 -23.59 -2.26 -5.91
C GLN A 46 -23.09 -3.14 -7.06
N SER A 47 -24.01 -3.62 -7.91
CA SER A 47 -23.65 -4.46 -9.06
C SER A 47 -22.84 -3.72 -10.14
N VAL A 48 -23.03 -2.40 -10.26
CA VAL A 48 -22.19 -1.52 -11.09
C VAL A 48 -20.79 -1.41 -10.51
N ASN A 49 -20.66 -1.14 -9.22
CA ASN A 49 -19.35 -1.05 -8.54
C ASN A 49 -18.55 -2.36 -8.70
N GLU A 50 -19.19 -3.51 -8.46
CA GLU A 50 -18.56 -4.82 -8.66
C GLU A 50 -18.09 -5.05 -10.10
N GLY A 51 -18.89 -4.61 -11.09
CA GLY A 51 -18.56 -4.72 -12.51
C GLY A 51 -17.35 -3.87 -12.90
N VAL A 52 -17.28 -2.63 -12.38
CA VAL A 52 -16.14 -1.73 -12.58
C VAL A 52 -14.88 -2.28 -11.90
N GLU A 53 -14.98 -2.75 -10.67
CA GLU A 53 -13.85 -3.33 -9.94
C GLU A 53 -13.28 -4.56 -10.63
N GLU A 54 -14.12 -5.44 -11.16
CA GLU A 54 -13.66 -6.60 -11.91
C GLU A 54 -12.96 -6.18 -13.20
N SER A 55 -13.48 -5.18 -13.90
CA SER A 55 -12.84 -4.62 -15.10
C SER A 55 -11.46 -4.04 -14.77
N GLU A 56 -11.34 -3.28 -13.66
CA GLU A 56 -10.07 -2.76 -13.16
C GLU A 56 -9.08 -3.90 -12.81
N ARG A 57 -9.54 -4.98 -12.16
CA ARG A 57 -8.71 -6.15 -11.84
C ARG A 57 -8.22 -6.86 -13.10
N GLN A 58 -9.06 -7.01 -14.13
CA GLN A 58 -8.67 -7.61 -15.41
C GLN A 58 -7.63 -6.76 -16.15
N LEU A 59 -7.82 -5.45 -16.19
CA LEU A 59 -6.85 -4.51 -16.75
C LEU A 59 -5.52 -4.59 -16.00
N LYS A 60 -5.56 -4.61 -14.66
CA LYS A 60 -4.35 -4.77 -13.85
C LYS A 60 -3.64 -6.10 -14.11
N ARG A 61 -4.39 -7.20 -14.24
CA ARG A 61 -3.85 -8.54 -14.59
C ARG A 61 -3.02 -8.49 -15.86
N ARG A 62 -3.53 -7.80 -16.90
CA ARG A 62 -2.85 -7.66 -18.18
C ARG A 62 -1.57 -6.86 -18.05
N LEU A 63 -1.63 -5.70 -17.38
CA LEU A 63 -0.45 -4.87 -17.15
C LEU A 63 0.66 -5.64 -16.41
N LEU A 64 0.29 -6.45 -15.42
CA LEU A 64 1.25 -7.28 -14.68
C LEU A 64 1.84 -8.41 -15.53
N ARG A 65 1.05 -9.05 -16.40
CA ARG A 65 1.56 -10.10 -17.32
C ARG A 65 2.67 -9.57 -18.23
N VAL A 66 2.58 -8.32 -18.69
CA VAL A 66 3.60 -7.69 -19.54
C VAL A 66 4.94 -7.50 -18.79
N LEU A 67 4.92 -7.51 -17.46
CA LEU A 67 6.14 -7.44 -16.65
C LEU A 67 6.84 -8.80 -16.53
N ASP A 68 6.21 -9.91 -16.91
CA ASP A 68 6.88 -11.20 -16.87
C ASP A 68 8.02 -11.25 -17.89
N VAL A 69 9.03 -12.04 -17.57
CA VAL A 69 10.13 -12.34 -18.49
C VAL A 69 10.20 -13.84 -18.59
N ASP A 70 9.87 -14.38 -19.75
CA ASP A 70 9.87 -15.81 -20.00
C ASP A 70 11.13 -16.24 -20.77
N ALA A 71 12.29 -16.13 -20.11
CA ALA A 71 13.59 -16.47 -20.68
C ALA A 71 14.27 -17.60 -19.88
N PRO A 72 15.14 -18.41 -20.48
CA PRO A 72 15.87 -19.44 -19.73
C PRO A 72 16.76 -18.88 -18.61
N GLN A 73 17.29 -17.66 -18.82
CA GLN A 73 18.15 -16.95 -17.88
C GLN A 73 17.93 -15.44 -17.98
N VAL A 74 18.15 -14.74 -16.86
CA VAL A 74 18.04 -13.28 -16.76
C VAL A 74 19.17 -12.73 -15.89
N CYS A 75 19.54 -11.47 -16.09
CA CYS A 75 20.47 -10.76 -15.22
C CYS A 75 19.70 -9.84 -14.27
N ILE A 76 19.88 -10.02 -12.96
CA ILE A 76 19.23 -9.22 -11.91
C ILE A 76 20.32 -8.64 -11.03
N ASN A 77 20.38 -7.30 -10.94
CA ASN A 77 21.42 -6.57 -10.18
C ASN A 77 22.85 -7.04 -10.51
N GLY A 78 23.14 -7.27 -11.79
CA GLY A 78 24.46 -7.72 -12.26
C GLY A 78 24.76 -9.21 -12.04
N LYS A 79 23.81 -9.98 -11.49
CA LYS A 79 23.97 -11.42 -11.23
C LYS A 79 23.10 -12.26 -12.15
N LEU A 80 23.67 -13.34 -12.68
CA LEU A 80 22.95 -14.26 -13.56
C LEU A 80 22.02 -15.17 -12.76
N HIS A 81 20.77 -15.26 -13.20
CA HIS A 81 19.75 -16.13 -12.62
C HIS A 81 19.18 -17.07 -13.69
N LYS A 82 18.92 -18.32 -13.32
CA LYS A 82 18.30 -19.33 -14.19
C LYS A 82 16.82 -19.51 -13.82
N ARG A 83 15.97 -19.70 -14.83
CA ARG A 83 14.53 -19.96 -14.62
C ARG A 83 14.35 -21.30 -13.89
N VAL A 84 13.54 -21.26 -12.84
CA VAL A 84 13.13 -22.44 -12.05
C VAL A 84 11.87 -23.05 -12.65
N GLY A 85 10.90 -22.22 -13.01
CA GLY A 85 9.62 -22.63 -13.56
C GLY A 85 8.64 -21.47 -13.63
N ARG A 86 7.42 -21.76 -14.10
CA ARG A 86 6.31 -20.82 -14.14
C ARG A 86 5.29 -21.18 -13.05
N TYR A 87 4.84 -20.19 -12.30
CA TYR A 87 3.98 -20.37 -11.13
C TYR A 87 3.00 -19.21 -11.00
N GLU A 88 1.80 -19.49 -10.50
CA GLU A 88 0.79 -18.47 -10.22
C GLU A 88 1.16 -17.59 -9.03
N ALA A 89 0.87 -16.29 -9.14
CA ALA A 89 1.17 -15.24 -8.19
C ALA A 89 -0.07 -14.43 -7.85
N ARG A 90 -0.26 -14.18 -6.56
CA ARG A 90 -1.30 -13.27 -6.07
C ARG A 90 -0.75 -11.88 -5.79
N TYR A 91 -0.99 -10.93 -6.68
CA TYR A 91 -0.68 -9.51 -6.48
C TYR A 91 -1.85 -8.77 -5.83
N LYS A 92 -1.56 -7.88 -4.89
CA LYS A 92 -2.57 -7.16 -4.12
C LYS A 92 -2.73 -5.75 -4.68
N THR A 93 -3.92 -5.46 -5.19
CA THR A 93 -4.30 -4.18 -5.83
C THR A 93 -5.32 -3.43 -4.96
N ARG A 94 -5.69 -2.19 -5.31
CA ARG A 94 -6.71 -1.43 -4.57
C ARG A 94 -8.10 -2.06 -4.63
N GLN A 95 -8.40 -2.73 -5.74
CA GLN A 95 -9.65 -3.42 -6.04
C GLN A 95 -9.72 -4.83 -5.44
N GLY A 96 -8.65 -5.26 -4.77
CA GLY A 96 -8.46 -6.64 -4.34
C GLY A 96 -7.38 -7.38 -5.12
N PRO A 97 -7.22 -8.67 -4.86
CA PRO A 97 -6.14 -9.46 -5.40
C PRO A 97 -6.33 -9.78 -6.89
N VAL A 98 -5.22 -9.98 -7.59
CA VAL A 98 -5.18 -10.42 -8.98
C VAL A 98 -4.16 -11.54 -9.11
N GLU A 99 -4.59 -12.67 -9.69
CA GLU A 99 -3.72 -13.79 -9.99
C GLU A 99 -3.05 -13.64 -11.37
N VAL A 100 -1.73 -13.87 -11.43
CA VAL A 100 -0.89 -13.77 -12.63
C VAL A 100 0.11 -14.91 -12.63
N GLU A 101 0.19 -15.66 -13.73
CA GLU A 101 1.29 -16.60 -13.95
C GLU A 101 2.58 -15.84 -14.24
N ARG A 102 3.67 -16.24 -13.59
CA ARG A 102 4.98 -15.60 -13.69
C ARG A 102 6.11 -16.60 -13.68
N SER A 103 7.26 -16.17 -14.17
CA SER A 103 8.50 -16.93 -14.09
C SER A 103 9.24 -16.67 -12.76
N LEU A 104 9.67 -17.74 -12.09
CA LEU A 104 10.57 -17.65 -10.92
C LEU A 104 12.01 -17.96 -11.31
N TYR A 105 12.94 -17.19 -10.75
CA TYR A 105 14.36 -17.28 -11.07
C TYR A 105 15.22 -17.53 -9.84
N ARG A 106 16.32 -18.27 -9.97
CA ARG A 106 17.29 -18.52 -8.90
C ARG A 106 18.70 -18.16 -9.36
N GLU A 107 19.47 -17.52 -8.50
CA GLU A 107 20.88 -17.17 -8.77
C GLU A 107 21.67 -18.42 -9.17
N VAL A 108 22.43 -18.33 -10.27
CA VAL A 108 23.26 -19.42 -10.77
C VAL A 108 24.38 -19.71 -9.76
N GLY A 109 24.62 -20.99 -9.47
CA GLY A 109 25.63 -21.42 -8.49
C GLY A 109 25.12 -21.51 -7.05
N VAL A 110 23.93 -20.99 -6.74
CA VAL A 110 23.33 -21.11 -5.40
C VAL A 110 22.32 -22.25 -5.35
N ARG A 111 22.73 -23.39 -4.77
CA ARG A 111 21.80 -24.52 -4.57
C ARG A 111 20.81 -24.19 -3.46
N ASN A 112 19.52 -24.47 -3.70
CA ASN A 112 18.40 -24.19 -2.77
C ASN A 112 18.30 -22.73 -2.30
N GLY A 113 18.83 -21.79 -3.09
CA GLY A 113 18.72 -20.35 -2.81
C GLY A 113 17.31 -19.80 -2.98
N PRO A 114 17.05 -18.59 -2.44
CA PRO A 114 15.79 -17.89 -2.62
C PRO A 114 15.49 -17.67 -4.10
N THR A 115 14.21 -17.72 -4.45
CA THR A 115 13.75 -17.42 -5.80
C THR A 115 13.28 -15.98 -5.91
N VAL A 116 13.55 -15.37 -7.05
CA VAL A 116 13.14 -14.01 -7.38
C VAL A 116 11.93 -14.07 -8.30
N ASP A 117 10.89 -13.35 -7.90
CA ASP A 117 9.72 -13.03 -8.70
C ASP A 117 10.02 -11.79 -9.56
N VAL A 118 10.14 -11.97 -10.88
CA VAL A 118 10.48 -10.86 -11.80
C VAL A 118 9.33 -9.89 -12.00
N VAL A 119 8.08 -10.35 -11.98
CA VAL A 119 6.90 -9.48 -12.11
C VAL A 119 6.80 -8.59 -10.88
N GLY A 120 6.92 -9.17 -9.67
CA GLY A 120 6.94 -8.45 -8.41
C GLY A 120 8.10 -7.46 -8.32
N LEU A 121 9.30 -7.87 -8.76
CA LEU A 121 10.47 -6.99 -8.80
C LEU A 121 10.27 -5.79 -9.74
N ARG A 122 9.80 -6.03 -10.98
CA ARG A 122 9.58 -4.96 -11.97
C ARG A 122 8.39 -4.07 -11.64
N ALA A 123 7.36 -4.61 -10.98
CA ALA A 123 6.23 -3.85 -10.48
C ALA A 123 6.58 -3.02 -9.23
N GLY A 124 7.76 -3.23 -8.64
CA GLY A 124 8.15 -2.59 -7.37
C GLY A 124 7.29 -3.07 -6.19
N ALA A 125 6.81 -4.31 -6.23
CA ALA A 125 5.92 -4.83 -5.22
C ALA A 125 6.61 -4.92 -3.85
N VAL A 126 5.85 -4.58 -2.81
CA VAL A 126 6.26 -4.62 -1.41
C VAL A 126 5.85 -5.95 -0.78
N GLU A 127 6.78 -6.57 -0.03
CA GLU A 127 6.61 -7.92 0.54
C GLU A 127 6.05 -8.94 -0.46
N ASP A 128 5.00 -9.67 -0.06
CA ASP A 128 4.35 -10.72 -0.81
C ASP A 128 3.44 -10.15 -1.92
N GLY A 129 3.96 -9.30 -2.80
CA GLY A 129 3.22 -8.85 -3.99
C GLY A 129 2.22 -7.71 -3.74
N TRP A 130 2.41 -6.87 -2.72
CA TRP A 130 1.63 -5.63 -2.58
C TRP A 130 2.08 -4.61 -3.60
N LEU A 131 1.20 -4.23 -4.53
CA LEU A 131 1.58 -3.24 -5.54
C LEU A 131 1.77 -1.85 -4.90
N PRO A 132 2.69 -1.01 -5.41
CA PRO A 132 3.01 0.29 -4.82
C PRO A 132 1.80 1.17 -4.53
N GLU A 133 0.83 1.25 -5.45
CA GLU A 133 -0.38 2.07 -5.29
C GLU A 133 -1.28 1.61 -4.13
N THR A 134 -1.22 0.31 -3.81
CA THR A 134 -1.98 -0.32 -2.73
C THR A 134 -1.24 -0.13 -1.42
N ALA A 135 0.06 -0.44 -1.41
CA ALA A 135 0.91 -0.30 -0.24
C ALA A 135 0.98 1.15 0.24
N GLN A 136 1.11 2.10 -0.70
CA GLN A 136 1.11 3.53 -0.41
C GLN A 136 -0.22 3.99 0.18
N ALA A 137 -1.35 3.56 -0.37
CA ALA A 137 -2.67 3.93 0.15
C ALA A 137 -2.89 3.38 1.57
N MET A 138 -2.51 2.12 1.81
CA MET A 138 -2.63 1.50 3.13
C MET A 138 -1.72 2.17 4.16
N ALA A 139 -0.47 2.46 3.78
CA ALA A 139 0.48 3.18 4.64
C ALA A 139 0.01 4.61 4.93
N HIS A 140 -0.61 5.28 3.96
CA HIS A 140 -1.18 6.63 4.15
C HIS A 140 -2.33 6.61 5.16
N LEU A 141 -3.29 5.71 5.01
CA LEU A 141 -4.41 5.59 5.96
C LEU A 141 -3.90 5.27 7.38
N MET A 142 -2.89 4.40 7.49
CA MET A 142 -2.21 4.14 8.77
C MET A 142 -1.42 5.32 9.33
N ALA A 143 -0.96 6.25 8.49
CA ALA A 143 -0.30 7.45 8.95
C ALA A 143 -1.30 8.48 9.51
N CYS A 144 -2.56 8.42 9.06
CA CYS A 144 -3.64 9.31 9.51
C CYS A 144 -4.35 8.83 10.79
N GLY A 145 -4.24 7.56 11.15
CA GLY A 145 -4.92 7.00 12.32
C GLY A 145 -4.48 5.57 12.64
N THR A 146 -5.25 4.89 13.48
CA THR A 146 -5.00 3.49 13.84
C THR A 146 -5.32 2.55 12.68
N SER A 147 -4.74 1.35 12.67
CA SER A 147 -5.10 0.32 11.67
C SER A 147 -6.58 -0.05 11.65
N ARG A 148 -7.29 0.12 12.79
CA ARG A 148 -8.73 -0.11 12.86
C ARG A 148 -9.51 0.98 12.14
N GLU A 149 -9.12 2.24 12.30
CA GLU A 149 -9.71 3.35 11.58
C GLU A 149 -9.40 3.24 10.08
N ALA A 150 -8.17 2.86 9.72
CA ALA A 150 -7.79 2.62 8.32
C ALA A 150 -8.66 1.53 7.66
N ASP A 151 -8.89 0.39 8.34
CA ASP A 151 -9.78 -0.68 7.87
C ASP A 151 -11.24 -0.20 7.74
N SER A 152 -11.75 0.52 8.75
CA SER A 152 -13.10 1.12 8.70
C SER A 152 -13.26 2.10 7.53
N THR A 153 -12.27 2.97 7.30
CA THR A 153 -12.26 3.91 6.17
C THR A 153 -12.21 3.16 4.84
N ALA A 154 -11.41 2.11 4.72
CA ALA A 154 -11.34 1.28 3.53
C ALA A 154 -12.70 0.64 3.19
N GLN A 155 -13.38 0.08 4.20
CA GLN A 155 -14.73 -0.47 4.05
C GLN A 155 -15.74 0.59 3.61
N ALA A 156 -15.73 1.77 4.24
CA ALA A 156 -16.63 2.86 3.87
C ALA A 156 -16.39 3.39 2.45
N LEU A 157 -15.14 3.34 1.97
CA LEU A 157 -14.78 3.74 0.61
C LEU A 157 -15.01 2.64 -0.44
N GLY A 158 -15.32 1.40 -0.02
CA GLY A 158 -15.38 0.25 -0.94
C GLY A 158 -14.06 -0.05 -1.63
N ARG A 159 -12.91 0.27 -1.01
CA ARG A 159 -11.57 0.07 -1.60
C ARG A 159 -10.65 -0.56 -0.58
N LEU A 160 -9.55 -1.16 -1.04
CA LEU A 160 -8.58 -1.86 -0.20
C LEU A 160 -9.26 -2.98 0.63
N PRO A 161 -9.83 -4.02 0.00
CA PRO A 161 -10.59 -5.07 0.68
C PRO A 161 -9.67 -6.05 1.45
N TYR A 162 -8.92 -5.51 2.39
CA TYR A 162 -7.89 -6.21 3.16
C TYR A 162 -8.09 -5.99 4.64
N SER A 163 -7.75 -7.01 5.43
CA SER A 163 -7.91 -6.97 6.87
C SER A 163 -7.07 -5.88 7.54
N ARG A 164 -7.51 -5.43 8.72
CA ARG A 164 -6.67 -4.67 9.67
C ARG A 164 -5.23 -5.19 9.83
N SER A 165 -5.05 -6.50 9.92
CA SER A 165 -3.70 -7.09 10.05
C SER A 165 -2.83 -6.86 8.82
N SER A 166 -3.45 -6.78 7.64
CA SER A 166 -2.75 -6.45 6.40
C SER A 166 -2.31 -4.98 6.39
N PHE A 167 -3.14 -4.06 6.89
CA PHE A 167 -2.74 -2.67 7.09
C PHE A 167 -1.47 -2.60 7.94
N GLU A 168 -1.48 -3.14 9.16
CA GLU A 168 -0.32 -3.11 10.06
C GLU A 168 0.95 -3.65 9.40
N ARG A 169 0.86 -4.82 8.77
CA ARG A 169 1.99 -5.47 8.10
C ARG A 169 2.55 -4.60 6.98
N VAL A 170 1.70 -4.13 6.08
CA VAL A 170 2.10 -3.33 4.92
C VAL A 170 2.65 -1.97 5.34
N GLY A 171 2.02 -1.31 6.33
CA GLY A 171 2.51 -0.06 6.90
C GLY A 171 3.91 -0.21 7.50
N HIS A 172 4.16 -1.29 8.24
CA HIS A 172 5.49 -1.61 8.74
C HIS A 172 6.49 -1.93 7.63
N ALA A 173 6.09 -2.65 6.59
CA ALA A 173 6.95 -2.97 5.46
C ALA A 173 7.38 -1.72 4.69
N VAL A 174 6.44 -0.82 4.39
CA VAL A 174 6.72 0.47 3.76
C VAL A 174 7.62 1.32 4.66
N GLY A 175 7.36 1.34 5.97
CA GLY A 175 8.22 2.02 6.94
C GLY A 175 9.65 1.47 7.00
N ALA A 176 9.82 0.14 6.90
CA ALA A 176 11.13 -0.51 6.85
C ALA A 176 11.88 -0.20 5.55
N LEU A 177 11.18 -0.22 4.40
CA LEU A 177 11.74 0.18 3.11
C LEU A 177 12.23 1.64 3.14
N TYR A 178 11.39 2.55 3.63
CA TYR A 178 11.79 3.94 3.86
C TYR A 178 13.00 4.03 4.78
N GLY A 179 13.00 3.31 5.91
CA GLY A 179 14.12 3.30 6.86
C GLY A 179 15.44 2.88 6.23
N SER A 180 15.42 1.87 5.36
CA SER A 180 16.63 1.36 4.66
C SER A 180 17.19 2.34 3.63
N GLN A 181 16.34 3.22 3.08
CA GLN A 181 16.71 4.19 2.04
C GLN A 181 16.62 5.63 2.53
N ARG A 182 16.48 5.84 3.83
CA ARG A 182 16.12 7.14 4.41
C ARG A 182 17.01 8.29 3.94
N PRO A 183 18.36 8.19 3.94
CA PRO A 183 19.20 9.29 3.49
C PRO A 183 18.91 9.71 2.04
N ARG A 184 18.70 8.74 1.15
CA ARG A 184 18.37 8.97 -0.26
C ARG A 184 16.98 9.59 -0.41
N VAL A 185 15.98 9.08 0.31
CA VAL A 185 14.61 9.57 0.22
C VAL A 185 14.51 10.99 0.79
N GLU A 186 15.09 11.26 1.96
CA GLU A 186 15.09 12.59 2.58
C GLU A 186 15.80 13.61 1.70
N ALA A 187 16.92 13.25 1.06
CA ALA A 187 17.61 14.12 0.10
C ALA A 187 16.71 14.43 -1.11
N ALA A 188 16.06 13.42 -1.69
CA ALA A 188 15.16 13.62 -2.81
C ALA A 188 13.94 14.50 -2.44
N LEU A 189 13.36 14.29 -1.25
CA LEU A 189 12.26 15.11 -0.73
C LEU A 189 12.71 16.56 -0.48
N ALA A 190 13.90 16.76 0.07
CA ALA A 190 14.47 18.10 0.26
C ALA A 190 14.68 18.82 -1.08
N SER A 191 15.22 18.12 -2.11
CA SER A 191 15.36 18.68 -3.46
C SER A 191 14.02 19.02 -4.11
N ALA A 192 12.98 18.22 -3.86
CA ALA A 192 11.63 18.46 -4.37
C ALA A 192 10.89 19.59 -3.61
N TRP A 193 11.45 20.11 -2.52
CA TRP A 193 10.86 21.16 -1.69
C TRP A 193 11.68 22.46 -1.75
N PRO A 194 11.62 23.22 -2.85
CA PRO A 194 12.37 24.47 -2.96
C PRO A 194 11.84 25.52 -1.99
N VAL A 195 12.78 26.28 -1.40
CA VAL A 195 12.52 27.46 -0.60
C VAL A 195 11.94 28.54 -1.51
N PRO A 196 10.74 29.09 -1.22
CA PRO A 196 10.17 30.19 -2.00
C PRO A 196 11.09 31.43 -1.96
N GLN A 197 11.20 32.16 -3.07
CA GLN A 197 12.03 33.37 -3.14
C GLN A 197 11.59 34.45 -2.14
N GLN A 198 10.30 34.47 -1.77
CA GLN A 198 9.75 35.41 -0.80
C GLN A 198 10.13 35.07 0.64
N ALA A 199 10.66 33.88 0.92
CA ALA A 199 10.98 33.46 2.28
C ALA A 199 12.11 34.31 2.89
N GLN A 200 11.80 35.00 3.99
CA GLN A 200 12.72 35.88 4.72
C GLN A 200 13.12 35.32 6.09
N SER A 201 12.26 34.51 6.70
CA SER A 201 12.51 33.94 8.01
C SER A 201 12.03 32.50 8.14
N VAL A 202 12.58 31.80 9.13
CA VAL A 202 12.23 30.42 9.48
C VAL A 202 11.81 30.39 10.93
N SER A 203 10.65 29.81 11.21
CA SER A 203 10.27 29.42 12.58
C SER A 203 10.39 27.92 12.73
N VAL A 204 11.09 27.48 13.78
CA VAL A 204 11.18 26.07 14.16
C VAL A 204 10.49 25.88 15.50
N SER A 205 9.54 24.94 15.56
CA SER A 205 8.90 24.52 16.80
C SER A 205 9.21 23.05 17.03
N LEU A 206 9.58 22.69 18.26
CA LEU A 206 9.83 21.32 18.70
C LEU A 206 9.07 21.10 20.00
N ASP A 207 8.22 20.09 20.00
CA ASP A 207 7.45 19.69 21.17
C ASP A 207 7.51 18.16 21.36
N ARG A 208 7.02 17.69 22.51
CA ARG A 208 6.97 16.28 22.85
C ARG A 208 5.71 15.92 23.62
N VAL A 209 5.19 14.73 23.34
CA VAL A 209 4.08 14.12 24.07
C VAL A 209 4.53 12.82 24.72
N SER A 210 4.06 12.59 25.94
CA SER A 210 4.30 11.34 26.66
C SER A 210 3.36 10.26 26.13
N VAL A 211 3.92 9.18 25.55
CA VAL A 211 3.17 8.05 25.01
C VAL A 211 3.46 6.77 25.81
N PRO A 212 2.44 5.95 26.15
CA PRO A 212 2.66 4.67 26.79
C PRO A 212 3.19 3.66 25.76
N MET A 213 4.35 3.07 26.04
CA MET A 213 4.97 2.03 25.23
C MET A 213 5.11 0.73 26.01
N GLU A 214 4.85 -0.40 25.35
CA GLU A 214 5.15 -1.72 25.90
C GLU A 214 6.64 -2.04 25.71
N GLU A 215 7.34 -2.28 26.81
CA GLU A 215 8.76 -2.64 26.83
C GLU A 215 8.97 -4.02 27.43
N PRO A 216 9.85 -4.87 26.87
CA PRO A 216 10.14 -6.18 27.43
C PRO A 216 10.58 -6.07 28.89
N ARG A 217 9.93 -6.87 29.76
CA ARG A 217 10.33 -7.01 31.16
C ARG A 217 11.02 -8.36 31.35
N PRO A 218 12.15 -8.46 32.07
CA PRO A 218 12.75 -9.75 32.39
C PRO A 218 11.75 -10.68 33.10
N ARG A 219 11.76 -11.97 32.73
CA ARG A 219 11.02 -12.97 33.50
C ARG A 219 11.65 -13.12 34.88
N PRO A 220 10.85 -13.24 35.96
CA PRO A 220 11.37 -13.64 37.26
C PRO A 220 12.13 -14.96 37.13
N ARG A 221 13.22 -15.12 37.90
CA ARG A 221 13.94 -16.41 37.98
C ARG A 221 13.03 -17.48 38.58
N GLY A 222 13.03 -18.69 37.99
CA GLY A 222 12.25 -19.84 38.46
C GLY A 222 11.27 -20.40 37.44
N HIS A 223 10.54 -21.44 37.83
CA HIS A 223 9.54 -22.08 36.96
C HIS A 223 8.36 -21.12 36.72
N PRO A 224 7.98 -20.84 35.46
CA PRO A 224 6.87 -19.96 35.16
C PRO A 224 5.56 -20.53 35.71
N LYS A 225 4.77 -19.68 36.39
CA LYS A 225 3.42 -20.05 36.83
C LYS A 225 2.55 -20.42 35.62
N ALA A 226 1.58 -21.32 35.81
CA ALA A 226 0.71 -21.82 34.74
C ALA A 226 0.00 -20.73 33.89
N LYS A 227 -0.20 -19.52 34.44
CA LYS A 227 -0.80 -18.36 33.76
C LYS A 227 0.18 -17.20 33.51
N ALA A 228 1.49 -17.44 33.60
CA ALA A 228 2.48 -16.39 33.36
C ALA A 228 2.44 -15.95 31.87
N PRO A 229 2.49 -14.63 31.59
CA PRO A 229 2.48 -14.15 30.22
C PRO A 229 3.71 -14.66 29.45
N LYS A 230 3.48 -15.15 28.22
CA LYS A 230 4.56 -15.65 27.34
C LYS A 230 5.58 -14.56 27.00
N ARG A 231 5.18 -13.29 26.96
CA ARG A 231 6.05 -12.14 26.73
C ARG A 231 5.73 -11.06 27.76
N PRO A 232 6.33 -11.12 28.97
CA PRO A 232 6.09 -10.09 29.98
C PRO A 232 6.59 -8.74 29.47
N ALA A 233 5.73 -7.73 29.59
CA ALA A 233 6.04 -6.35 29.25
C ALA A 233 5.67 -5.42 30.40
N THR A 234 6.34 -4.28 30.47
CA THR A 234 5.95 -3.15 31.31
C THR A 234 5.47 -2.02 30.43
N ARG A 235 4.54 -1.19 30.92
CA ARG A 235 4.14 0.04 30.22
C ARG A 235 5.03 1.18 30.72
N ALA A 236 5.94 1.64 29.87
CA ALA A 236 6.81 2.78 30.14
C ALA A 236 6.32 3.99 29.35
N PHE A 237 6.27 5.15 29.98
CA PHE A 237 5.94 6.39 29.29
C PHE A 237 7.19 6.99 28.65
N ARG A 238 7.17 7.14 27.32
CA ARG A 238 8.29 7.64 26.52
C ARG A 238 7.89 8.89 25.75
N MET A 239 8.87 9.73 25.43
CA MET A 239 8.62 11.00 24.74
C MET A 239 8.63 10.79 23.22
N ALA A 240 7.46 10.93 22.61
CA ALA A 240 7.33 11.08 21.16
C ALA A 240 7.53 12.56 20.83
N TYR A 241 8.34 12.84 19.80
CA TYR A 241 8.67 14.22 19.42
C TYR A 241 7.91 14.63 18.16
N VAL A 242 7.48 15.88 18.12
CA VAL A 242 6.92 16.53 16.94
C VAL A 242 7.73 17.79 16.66
N GLY A 243 8.04 18.02 15.39
CA GLY A 243 8.76 19.20 14.93
C GLY A 243 8.03 19.85 13.77
N THR A 244 7.99 21.18 13.74
CA THR A 244 7.48 21.94 12.60
C THR A 244 8.52 22.95 12.15
N VAL A 245 8.74 23.04 10.85
CA VAL A 245 9.56 24.07 10.21
C VAL A 245 8.66 24.85 9.27
N THR A 246 8.48 26.15 9.54
CA THR A 246 7.67 27.04 8.70
C THR A 246 8.54 28.16 8.14
N LEU A 247 8.40 28.40 6.83
CA LEU A 247 9.01 29.51 6.12
C LEU A 247 8.01 30.66 6.07
N HIS A 248 8.46 31.88 6.37
CA HIS A 248 7.62 33.08 6.34
C HIS A 248 8.16 34.14 5.38
N ASP A 249 7.28 34.98 4.84
CA ASP A 249 7.65 36.16 4.06
C ASP A 249 8.10 37.34 4.95
N LYS A 250 8.26 38.52 4.33
CA LYS A 250 8.70 39.74 5.03
C LYS A 250 7.62 40.29 5.97
N GLU A 251 6.35 39.98 5.72
CA GLU A 251 5.20 40.35 6.57
C GLU A 251 4.98 39.36 7.72
N GLY A 252 5.74 38.26 7.76
CA GLY A 252 5.60 37.21 8.76
C GLY A 252 4.48 36.21 8.47
N GLN A 253 3.96 36.16 7.24
CA GLN A 253 2.94 35.20 6.83
C GLN A 253 3.57 33.87 6.43
N ALA A 254 2.93 32.77 6.83
CA ALA A 254 3.41 31.43 6.56
C ALA A 254 3.28 31.07 5.08
N LEU A 255 4.42 30.82 4.43
CA LEU A 255 4.49 30.41 3.02
C LEU A 255 4.40 28.90 2.87
N LYS A 256 5.14 28.16 3.69
CA LYS A 256 5.25 26.70 3.62
C LYS A 256 5.58 26.12 4.99
N SER A 257 4.97 25.00 5.34
CA SER A 257 5.25 24.27 6.59
C SER A 257 5.56 22.81 6.34
N LEU A 258 6.63 22.32 6.96
CA LEU A 258 6.99 20.91 7.07
C LEU A 258 6.72 20.44 8.48
N ARG A 259 6.12 19.25 8.61
CA ARG A 259 5.80 18.63 9.90
C ARG A 259 6.52 17.29 9.99
N TYR A 260 7.21 17.07 11.11
CA TYR A 260 7.95 15.86 11.41
C TYR A 260 7.38 15.22 12.67
N GLY A 261 7.21 13.90 12.63
CA GLY A 261 6.90 13.08 13.78
C GLY A 261 8.02 12.07 14.02
N ARG A 262 8.39 11.86 15.28
CA ARG A 262 9.33 10.82 15.68
C ARG A 262 8.83 10.07 16.89
N MET A 263 8.44 8.81 16.67
CA MET A 263 8.17 7.88 17.75
C MET A 263 9.42 7.65 18.62
N PRO A 264 9.25 7.41 19.93
CA PRO A 264 10.36 7.04 20.79
C PRO A 264 11.04 5.79 20.23
N ARG A 265 12.37 5.74 20.29
CA ARG A 265 13.09 4.52 19.93
C ARG A 265 12.75 3.46 20.97
N ALA A 266 12.20 2.33 20.54
CA ALA A 266 12.17 1.15 21.38
C ALA A 266 13.62 0.78 21.72
N THR A 267 13.92 0.64 23.01
CA THR A 267 15.14 0.00 23.49
C THR A 267 15.07 -1.47 23.07
N ARG A 268 15.55 -1.78 21.85
CA ARG A 268 15.96 -3.15 21.54
C ARG A 268 17.23 -3.37 22.36
N ASN A 269 17.12 -4.14 23.44
CA ASN A 269 18.29 -4.77 24.03
C ASN A 269 18.91 -5.64 22.93
N CYS A 270 20.11 -5.26 22.49
CA CYS A 270 20.99 -6.12 21.71
C CYS A 270 21.29 -7.40 22.50
#